data_AF-A0A1G3ZM59-F1
#
_entry.id   AF-A0A1G3ZM59-F1
#
_cell.length_a   1.000
_cell.length_b   1.000
_cell.length_c   1.000
_cell.angle_alpha   90.00
_cell.angle_beta   90.00
_cell.angle_gamma   90.00
#
_symmetry.space_group_name_H-M   'P 1'
#
loop_
_entity.id
_entity.type
_entity.pdbx_description
1 polymer ?
#
loop_
_entity_poly.entity_id
_entity_poly.type
_entity_poly.pdbx_seq_one_letter_code
_entity_poly.pdbx_strand_id
1 'polypeptide(L)'
;MRERRSSLGRSQSCCINEDELCNGPGKLTRAFAIDGSHHGIDLFHDPNWSFKKSPHDFFQKKEILSTPRIGISQARERLWRFVLVDLTHKEGRIT
;
A
#
# COMPACT_ATOMS: atom_id res chain seq x y z
N MET A 1 -17.40 31.30 30.18
CA MET A 1 -18.02 31.77 28.93
C MET A 1 -16.93 32.36 28.03
N ARG A 2 -16.37 31.53 27.13
CA ARG A 2 -15.53 31.95 25.99
C ARG A 2 -15.80 30.96 24.85
N GLU A 3 -16.13 31.51 23.70
CA GLU A 3 -16.83 30.87 22.60
C GLU A 3 -15.98 29.83 21.87
N ARG A 4 -16.61 28.70 21.52
CA ARG A 4 -16.05 27.73 20.57
C ARG A 4 -16.14 28.34 19.18
N ARG A 5 -14.99 28.69 18.58
CA ARG A 5 -14.91 28.95 17.14
C ARG A 5 -15.34 27.67 16.41
N SER A 6 -16.52 27.69 15.82
CA SER A 6 -16.98 26.69 14.87
C SER A 6 -16.13 26.83 13.60
N SER A 7 -15.07 26.06 13.47
CA SER A 7 -14.45 25.84 12.17
C SER A 7 -15.39 24.96 11.38
N LEU A 8 -16.18 25.57 10.48
CA LEU A 8 -16.84 24.87 9.39
C LEU A 8 -15.80 23.93 8.76
N GLY A 9 -15.98 22.63 8.98
CA GLY A 9 -15.12 21.59 8.44
C GLY A 9 -15.15 21.71 6.94
N ARG A 10 -13.98 21.86 6.33
CA ARG A 10 -13.81 21.86 4.88
C ARG A 10 -14.52 20.62 4.35
N SER A 11 -15.62 20.82 3.63
CA SER A 11 -16.15 19.82 2.72
C SER A 11 -15.14 19.66 1.60
N GLN A 12 -14.06 18.93 1.87
CA GLN A 12 -13.25 18.39 0.80
C GLN A 12 -14.07 17.26 0.19
N SER A 13 -14.78 17.59 -0.88
CA SER A 13 -14.81 16.70 -2.04
C SER A 13 -13.36 16.56 -2.51
N CYS A 14 -12.55 15.75 -1.83
CA CYS A 14 -11.29 15.31 -2.40
C CYS A 14 -11.61 13.98 -3.05
N CYS A 15 -11.85 14.00 -4.35
CA CYS A 15 -11.73 12.80 -5.14
C CYS A 15 -10.35 12.21 -4.84
N ILE A 16 -10.32 11.08 -4.13
CA ILE A 16 -9.08 10.37 -3.85
C ILE A 16 -8.65 9.78 -5.19
N ASN A 17 -7.44 10.09 -5.64
CA ASN A 17 -6.87 9.41 -6.80
C ASN A 17 -6.78 7.91 -6.46
N GLU A 18 -7.23 7.04 -7.36
CA GLU A 18 -7.19 5.58 -7.16
C GLU A 18 -5.76 5.10 -6.84
N ASP A 19 -4.75 5.71 -7.46
CA ASP A 19 -3.33 5.43 -7.19
C ASP A 19 -2.92 5.74 -5.74
N GLU A 20 -3.67 6.59 -5.04
CA GLU A 20 -3.39 6.98 -3.67
C GLU A 20 -4.08 6.12 -2.62
N LEU A 21 -4.99 5.21 -3.02
CA LEU A 21 -5.78 4.39 -2.11
C LEU A 21 -4.92 3.41 -1.31
N CYS A 22 -4.01 2.70 -1.99
CA CYS A 22 -3.24 1.59 -1.41
C CYS A 22 -1.71 1.72 -1.61
N ASN A 23 -1.18 2.92 -1.88
CA ASN A 23 0.25 3.12 -2.14
C ASN A 23 1.14 3.19 -0.88
N GLY A 24 0.62 2.77 0.28
CA GLY A 24 1.39 2.67 1.51
C GLY A 24 0.69 1.80 2.55
N PRO A 25 1.43 1.23 3.52
CA PRO A 25 0.89 0.26 4.47
C PRO A 25 -0.27 0.83 5.30
N GLY A 26 -0.14 2.05 5.83
CA GLY A 26 -1.20 2.69 6.62
C GLY A 26 -2.42 3.15 5.80
N LYS A 27 -2.25 3.36 4.48
CA LYS A 27 -3.35 3.68 3.58
C LYS A 27 -4.13 2.40 3.22
N LEU A 28 -3.41 1.32 2.92
CA LEU A 28 -3.97 0.00 2.69
C LEU A 28 -4.81 -0.46 3.90
N THR A 29 -4.29 -0.36 5.12
CA THR A 29 -5.07 -0.79 6.30
C THR A 29 -6.35 0.01 6.47
N ARG A 30 -6.29 1.33 6.22
CA ARG A 30 -7.49 2.19 6.27
C ARG A 30 -8.50 1.86 5.18
N ALA A 31 -8.05 1.64 3.94
CA ALA A 31 -8.92 1.33 2.81
C ALA A 31 -9.69 0.01 3.02
N PHE A 32 -9.08 -0.95 3.71
CA PHE A 32 -9.67 -2.25 4.04
C PHE A 32 -10.28 -2.33 5.44
N ALA A 33 -10.33 -1.23 6.20
CA ALA A 33 -10.78 -1.21 7.60
C ALA A 33 -10.07 -2.23 8.51
N ILE A 34 -8.78 -2.49 8.25
CA ILE A 34 -7.92 -3.33 9.11
C ILE A 34 -7.54 -2.55 10.35
N ASP A 35 -7.86 -3.12 11.50
CA ASP A 35 -7.54 -2.59 12.83
C ASP A 35 -6.92 -3.67 13.74
N GLY A 36 -6.75 -3.34 15.03
CA GLY A 36 -6.16 -4.26 16.01
C GLY A 36 -6.94 -5.55 16.26
N SER A 37 -8.24 -5.60 15.92
CA SER A 37 -9.05 -6.82 16.07
C SER A 37 -8.64 -7.92 15.09
N HIS A 38 -7.93 -7.56 14.01
CA HIS A 38 -7.45 -8.48 12.99
C HIS A 38 -6.13 -9.18 13.38
N HIS A 39 -5.55 -8.81 14.54
CA HIS A 39 -4.33 -9.44 15.02
C HIS A 39 -4.59 -10.91 15.40
N GLY A 40 -3.82 -11.83 14.79
CA GLY A 40 -3.92 -13.26 15.08
C GLY A 40 -4.97 -14.02 14.25
N ILE A 41 -5.64 -13.37 13.30
CA ILE A 41 -6.52 -14.04 12.34
C ILE A 41 -5.72 -15.04 11.51
N ASP A 42 -6.31 -16.22 11.29
CA ASP A 42 -5.78 -17.24 10.39
C ASP A 42 -6.24 -16.98 8.95
N LEU A 43 -5.33 -16.44 8.13
CA LEU A 43 -5.59 -16.11 6.72
C LEU A 43 -5.82 -17.33 5.81
N PHE A 44 -5.64 -18.56 6.30
CA PHE A 44 -5.93 -19.77 5.55
C PHE A 44 -7.37 -20.26 5.73
N HIS A 45 -7.98 -19.99 6.89
CA HIS A 45 -9.30 -20.50 7.25
C HIS A 45 -10.33 -19.41 7.52
N ASP A 46 -9.92 -18.14 7.58
CA ASP A 46 -10.87 -17.04 7.78
C ASP A 46 -11.77 -16.85 6.54
N PRO A 47 -13.10 -16.79 6.71
CA PRO A 47 -14.03 -16.67 5.59
C PRO A 47 -14.01 -15.28 4.92
N ASN A 48 -13.55 -14.24 5.64
CA ASN A 48 -13.57 -12.86 5.18
C ASN A 48 -12.19 -12.38 4.73
N TRP A 49 -11.11 -12.96 5.26
CA TRP A 49 -9.73 -12.57 5.02
C TRP A 49 -8.94 -13.71 4.39
N SER A 50 -8.60 -13.58 3.11
CA SER A 50 -7.83 -14.59 2.38
C SER A 50 -6.98 -13.98 1.28
N PHE A 51 -5.91 -14.68 0.89
CA PHE A 51 -5.15 -14.37 -0.32
C PHE A 51 -5.61 -15.26 -1.46
N LYS A 52 -5.89 -14.63 -2.61
CA LYS A 52 -6.22 -15.34 -3.85
C LYS A 52 -5.02 -15.34 -4.77
N LYS A 53 -4.80 -16.45 -5.47
CA LYS A 53 -3.79 -16.53 -6.52
C LYS A 53 -4.14 -15.50 -7.60
N SER A 54 -3.16 -14.68 -7.97
CA SER A 54 -3.32 -13.74 -9.08
C SER A 54 -3.57 -14.49 -10.40
N PRO A 55 -4.32 -13.90 -11.34
CA PRO A 55 -4.39 -14.39 -12.72
C PRO A 55 -2.99 -14.64 -13.31
N HIS A 56 -2.87 -15.67 -14.15
CA HIS A 56 -1.58 -16.14 -14.71
C HIS A 56 -0.87 -15.08 -15.57
N ASP A 57 -1.61 -14.13 -16.13
CA ASP A 57 -1.14 -13.07 -17.00
C ASP A 57 -0.66 -11.82 -16.27
N PHE A 58 -1.05 -11.62 -15.01
CA PHE A 58 -0.73 -10.42 -14.23
C PHE A 58 0.79 -10.12 -14.15
N PHE A 59 1.62 -11.17 -14.16
CA PHE A 59 3.07 -11.05 -14.03
C PHE A 59 3.83 -11.05 -15.37
N GLN A 60 3.17 -11.30 -16.52
CA GLN A 60 3.88 -11.47 -17.80
C GLN A 60 4.68 -10.24 -18.25
N LYS A 61 4.30 -9.04 -17.79
CA LYS A 61 4.97 -7.77 -18.12
C LYS A 61 5.55 -7.07 -16.89
N LYS A 62 5.80 -7.81 -15.80
CA LYS A 62 6.30 -7.25 -14.54
C LYS A 62 7.63 -7.87 -14.14
N GLU A 63 8.47 -7.07 -13.51
CA GLU A 63 9.73 -7.50 -12.89
C GLU A 63 9.67 -7.27 -11.38
N ILE A 64 10.31 -8.15 -10.62
CA ILE A 64 10.46 -8.00 -9.17
C ILE A 64 11.79 -7.30 -8.90
N LEU A 65 11.74 -6.08 -8.38
CA LEU A 65 12.92 -5.37 -7.90
C LEU A 65 13.10 -5.57 -6.41
N SER A 66 14.35 -5.84 -6.02
CA SER A 66 14.76 -5.90 -4.61
C SER A 66 15.35 -4.55 -4.20
N THR A 67 14.84 -3.97 -3.12
CA THR A 67 15.15 -2.61 -2.67
C THR A 67 15.36 -2.55 -1.16
N PRO A 68 16.03 -1.51 -0.63
CA PRO A 68 16.07 -1.23 0.80
C PRO A 68 14.66 -1.06 1.40
N ARG A 69 14.50 -1.50 2.66
CA ARG A 69 13.29 -1.23 3.44
C ARG A 69 13.22 0.26 3.83
N ILE A 70 11.99 0.79 3.90
CA ILE A 70 11.72 2.21 4.20
C ILE A 70 11.41 2.36 5.70
N GLY A 71 11.80 3.49 6.29
CA GLY A 71 11.41 3.85 7.67
C GLY A 71 12.16 3.13 8.79
N ILE A 72 13.28 2.45 8.49
CA ILE A 72 14.12 1.77 9.48
C ILE A 72 15.47 2.47 9.63
N SER A 73 16.07 2.36 10.81
CA SER A 73 17.41 2.87 11.11
C SER A 73 18.53 1.85 10.91
N GLN A 74 18.21 0.56 11.08
CA GLN A 74 19.15 -0.55 11.07
C GLN A 74 18.97 -1.43 9.84
N ALA A 75 20.07 -2.08 9.39
CA ALA A 75 20.07 -3.01 8.26
C ALA A 75 19.46 -2.42 6.97
N ARG A 76 19.79 -1.15 6.68
CA ARG A 76 19.28 -0.40 5.52
C ARG A 76 19.84 -0.91 4.20
N GLU A 77 21.04 -1.47 4.23
CA GLU A 77 21.75 -2.05 3.11
C GLU A 77 21.10 -3.35 2.59
N ARG A 78 20.26 -4.00 3.41
CA ARG A 78 19.61 -5.26 3.03
C ARG A 78 18.42 -4.99 2.12
N LEU A 79 18.45 -5.61 0.94
CA LEU A 79 17.42 -5.50 -0.10
C LEU A 79 16.19 -6.38 0.18
N TRP A 80 15.59 -6.20 1.37
CA TRP A 80 14.48 -7.03 1.86
C TRP A 80 13.09 -6.44 1.58
N ARG A 81 12.99 -5.48 0.65
CA ARG A 81 11.71 -4.97 0.17
C ARG A 81 11.58 -5.25 -1.31
N PHE A 82 10.54 -5.99 -1.67
CA PHE A 82 10.26 -6.38 -3.05
C PHE A 82 9.13 -5.52 -3.62
N VAL A 83 9.30 -5.04 -4.84
CA VAL A 83 8.27 -4.29 -5.57
C VAL A 83 8.14 -4.82 -6.99
N LEU A 84 6.91 -4.81 -7.50
CA LEU A 84 6.64 -5.08 -8.91
C LEU A 84 6.79 -3.78 -9.70
N VAL A 85 7.55 -3.83 -10.78
CA VAL A 85 7.65 -2.74 -11.76
C VAL A 85 7.24 -3.25 -13.13
N ASP A 86 6.66 -2.38 -13.94
CA ASP A 86 6.30 -2.73 -15.31
C ASP A 86 7.54 -2.71 -16.21
N LEU A 87 7.70 -3.74 -17.04
CA LEU A 87 8.82 -3.88 -17.99
C LEU A 87 8.82 -2.77 -19.05
N THR A 88 7.69 -2.11 -19.27
CA THR A 88 7.52 -0.99 -20.22
C THR A 88 8.28 0.27 -19.83
N HIS A 89 8.78 0.37 -18.59
CA HIS A 89 9.56 1.53 -18.15
C HIS A 89 11.05 1.53 -18.58
N LYS A 90 11.54 0.46 -19.24
CA LYS A 90 12.96 0.34 -19.62
C LYS A 90 13.36 1.01 -20.95
N GLU A 91 12.43 1.59 -21.71
CA GLU A 91 12.76 2.25 -22.99
C GLU A 91 13.29 3.70 -22.85
N GLY A 92 13.43 4.22 -21.62
CA GLY A 92 13.91 5.59 -21.40
C GLY A 92 14.94 5.69 -20.28
N ARG A 93 16.21 5.93 -20.67
CA ARG A 93 17.41 6.20 -19.85
C ARG A 93 18.07 5.00 -19.18
N ILE A 94 19.07 4.45 -19.88
CA ILE A 94 20.42 4.32 -19.33
C ILE A 94 21.40 4.66 -20.48
N THR A 95 21.88 5.91 -20.50
CA THR A 95 23.20 6.28 -21.07
C THR A 95 24.20 6.31 -19.94
#